data_AF-A0A417CXY7-F1
#
_entry.id   AF-A0A417CXY7-F1
#
_cell.length_a   1.000
_cell.length_b   1.000
_cell.length_c   1.000
_cell.angle_alpha   90.00
_cell.angle_beta   90.00
_cell.angle_gamma   90.00
#
_symmetry.space_group_name_H-M   'P 1'
#
loop_
_entity.id
_entity.type
_entity.pdbx_description
1 polymer ?
#
loop_
_entity_poly.entity_id
_entity_poly.type
_entity_poly.pdbx_seq_one_letter_code
_entity_poly.pdbx_strand_id
1 'polypeptide(L)'
;MGLFSKKECDVCKKKMVLMEGYKCADGTICNDCKKKMSPLFTDYKNTPIEKIKEHLVYREANKSRVKAFVAAETFGEYPKVMVDRKHNWFIVTKATKLSDENPDVFDLSDIQNVLVEIEENKRELHFTNKKGKTCSYKPARYEFAYQFKVNIKRIIHSSK
;
A
#
# COMPACT_ATOMS: atom_id res chain seq x y z
N MET A 1 -26.11 -2.11 41.18
CA MET A 1 -24.79 -2.49 40.60
C MET A 1 -24.99 -2.61 39.09
N GLY A 2 -24.51 -1.63 38.31
CA GLY A 2 -24.78 -1.59 36.86
C GLY A 2 -24.00 -2.68 36.10
N LEU A 3 -24.73 -3.61 35.49
CA LEU A 3 -24.19 -4.68 34.64
C LEU A 3 -23.65 -4.10 33.31
N PHE A 4 -22.42 -3.61 33.33
CA PHE A 4 -21.64 -3.53 32.09
C PHE A 4 -21.06 -4.91 31.83
N SER A 5 -21.71 -5.71 30.99
CA SER A 5 -21.13 -6.96 30.49
C SER A 5 -19.87 -6.62 29.71
N LYS A 6 -18.69 -6.90 30.30
CA LYS A 6 -17.41 -6.70 29.62
C LYS A 6 -17.39 -7.61 28.39
N LYS A 7 -17.45 -7.02 27.20
CA LYS A 7 -17.24 -7.76 25.94
C LYS A 7 -15.77 -8.11 25.80
N GLU A 8 -15.48 -9.31 25.35
CA GLU A 8 -14.11 -9.76 25.08
C GLU A 8 -13.84 -9.71 23.57
N CYS A 9 -12.58 -9.48 23.20
CA CYS A 9 -12.15 -9.54 21.80
C CYS A 9 -12.17 -10.98 21.31
N ASP A 10 -12.85 -11.26 20.20
CA ASP A 10 -12.98 -12.62 19.68
C ASP A 10 -11.66 -13.22 19.17
N VAL A 11 -10.68 -12.36 18.89
CA VAL A 11 -9.32 -12.73 18.46
C VAL A 11 -8.38 -12.96 19.63
N CYS A 12 -8.19 -11.95 20.51
CA CYS A 12 -7.15 -11.99 21.55
C CYS A 12 -7.67 -12.25 22.97
N LYS A 13 -8.98 -12.41 23.15
CA LYS A 13 -9.67 -12.66 24.42
C LYS A 13 -9.45 -11.60 25.52
N LYS A 14 -8.81 -10.47 25.20
CA LYS A 14 -8.72 -9.33 26.12
C LYS A 14 -10.10 -8.71 26.31
N LYS A 15 -10.39 -8.31 27.55
CA LYS A 15 -11.59 -7.53 27.90
C LYS A 15 -11.53 -6.17 27.23
N MET A 16 -12.65 -5.76 26.66
CA MET A 16 -12.83 -4.47 26.01
C MET A 16 -13.86 -3.64 26.77
N VAL A 17 -13.70 -2.33 26.74
CA VAL A 17 -14.77 -1.42 27.13
C VAL A 17 -15.89 -1.51 26.08
N LEU A 18 -17.15 -1.44 26.51
CA LEU A 18 -18.34 -1.73 25.69
C LEU A 18 -18.42 -0.92 24.37
N MET A 19 -17.68 0.18 24.25
CA MET A 19 -17.64 1.08 23.08
C MET A 19 -16.34 1.03 22.25
N GLU A 20 -15.37 0.18 22.61
CA GLU A 20 -14.04 0.14 21.96
C GLU A 20 -13.87 -1.01 20.94
N GLY A 21 -14.94 -1.77 20.69
CA GLY A 21 -14.94 -2.91 19.78
C GLY A 21 -15.27 -2.54 18.34
N TYR A 22 -14.57 -3.14 17.38
CA TYR A 22 -14.90 -3.09 15.96
C TYR A 22 -15.70 -4.34 15.57
N LYS A 23 -16.91 -4.14 15.06
CA LYS A 23 -17.78 -5.22 14.58
C LYS A 23 -17.24 -5.83 13.27
N CYS A 24 -17.24 -7.16 13.21
CA CYS A 24 -16.90 -8.01 12.06
C CYS A 24 -18.13 -8.82 11.65
N ALA A 25 -17.97 -9.76 10.70
CA ALA A 25 -19.10 -10.53 10.16
C ALA A 25 -19.82 -11.34 11.26
N ASP A 26 -19.06 -12.03 12.10
CA ASP A 26 -19.51 -12.98 13.12
C ASP A 26 -18.89 -12.73 14.51
N GLY A 27 -18.32 -11.54 14.75
CA GLY A 27 -17.70 -11.21 16.02
C GLY A 27 -17.27 -9.76 16.17
N THR A 28 -16.46 -9.48 17.19
CA THR A 28 -15.93 -8.15 17.53
C THR A 28 -14.44 -8.24 17.85
N ILE A 29 -13.64 -7.30 17.33
CA ILE A 29 -12.21 -7.19 17.61
C ILE A 29 -11.87 -5.91 18.37
N CYS A 30 -10.79 -5.93 19.15
CA CYS A 30 -10.28 -4.73 19.83
C CYS A 30 -9.41 -3.86 18.89
N ASN A 31 -9.17 -2.62 19.32
CA ASN A 31 -8.29 -1.68 18.62
C ASN A 31 -6.87 -2.22 18.40
N ASP A 32 -6.30 -2.94 19.37
CA ASP A 32 -4.97 -3.53 19.22
C ASP A 32 -4.91 -4.56 18.08
N CYS A 33 -5.95 -5.40 17.95
CA CYS A 33 -6.01 -6.39 16.86
C CYS A 33 -6.20 -5.69 15.52
N LYS A 34 -7.04 -4.65 15.46
CA LYS A 34 -7.23 -3.85 14.26
C LYS A 34 -5.95 -3.17 13.81
N LYS A 35 -5.18 -2.57 14.72
CA LYS A 35 -3.89 -1.90 14.41
C LYS A 35 -2.81 -2.85 13.86
N LYS A 36 -2.90 -4.14 14.17
CA LYS A 36 -1.95 -5.15 13.64
C LYS A 36 -2.27 -5.58 12.21
N MET A 37 -3.48 -5.32 11.72
CA MET A 37 -3.88 -5.67 10.37
C MET A 37 -3.07 -4.88 9.33
N SER A 38 -2.90 -5.47 8.16
CA SER A 38 -2.38 -4.77 6.98
C SER A 38 -3.19 -3.51 6.67
N PRO A 39 -2.54 -2.40 6.25
CA PRO A 39 -3.23 -1.23 5.70
C PRO A 39 -4.10 -1.55 4.46
N LEU A 40 -3.80 -2.64 3.75
CA LEU A 40 -4.57 -3.12 2.61
C LEU A 40 -5.76 -4.00 3.01
N PHE A 41 -5.85 -4.40 4.28
CA PHE A 41 -6.98 -5.18 4.81
C PHE A 41 -8.10 -4.23 5.24
N THR A 42 -8.89 -3.77 4.28
CA THR A 42 -9.91 -2.72 4.49
C THR A 42 -11.30 -3.28 4.83
N ASP A 43 -11.65 -4.48 4.38
CA ASP A 43 -13.00 -5.07 4.53
C ASP A 43 -13.19 -5.95 5.78
N TYR A 44 -12.57 -5.56 6.90
CA TYR A 44 -12.67 -6.31 8.17
C TYR A 44 -14.11 -6.41 8.72
N LYS A 45 -15.01 -5.50 8.30
CA LYS A 45 -16.40 -5.47 8.77
C LYS A 45 -17.21 -6.67 8.26
N ASN A 46 -16.92 -7.13 7.04
CA ASN A 46 -17.58 -8.27 6.41
C ASN A 46 -16.74 -9.55 6.47
N THR A 47 -15.60 -9.53 7.16
CA THR A 47 -14.71 -10.69 7.27
C THR A 47 -15.03 -11.51 8.52
N PRO A 48 -15.13 -12.85 8.44
CA PRO A 48 -15.24 -13.71 9.61
C PRO A 48 -14.02 -13.61 10.54
N ILE A 49 -14.23 -13.80 11.83
CA ILE A 49 -13.17 -13.76 12.85
C ILE A 49 -12.05 -14.73 12.52
N GLU A 50 -12.36 -15.90 11.97
CA GLU A 50 -11.33 -16.89 11.64
C GLU A 50 -10.37 -16.39 10.56
N LYS A 51 -10.90 -15.76 9.50
CA LYS A 51 -10.08 -15.12 8.46
C LYS A 51 -9.27 -13.94 8.98
N ILE A 52 -9.78 -13.22 9.98
CA ILE A 52 -9.01 -12.18 10.68
C ILE A 52 -7.84 -12.80 11.47
N LYS A 53 -8.04 -13.92 12.15
CA LYS A 53 -6.95 -14.61 12.85
C LYS A 53 -5.89 -15.12 11.88
N GLU A 54 -6.30 -15.77 10.79
CA GLU A 54 -5.39 -16.20 9.70
C GLU A 54 -4.57 -15.01 9.19
N HIS A 55 -5.22 -13.87 8.94
CA HIS A 55 -4.54 -12.64 8.54
C HIS A 55 -3.51 -12.18 9.58
N LEU A 56 -3.85 -12.17 10.86
CA LEU A 56 -2.91 -11.75 11.91
C LEU A 56 -1.71 -12.71 12.06
N VAL A 57 -1.90 -14.01 11.81
CA VAL A 57 -0.79 -14.97 11.72
C VAL A 57 0.10 -14.63 10.53
N TYR A 58 -0.48 -14.36 9.37
CA TYR A 58 0.27 -13.86 8.21
C TYR A 58 1.04 -12.57 8.53
N ARG A 59 0.43 -11.61 9.24
CA ARG A 59 1.07 -10.35 9.64
C ARG A 59 2.29 -10.57 10.52
N GLU A 60 2.25 -11.55 11.41
CA GLU A 60 3.40 -11.91 12.25
C GLU A 60 4.52 -12.53 11.41
N ALA A 61 4.18 -13.47 10.51
CA ALA A 61 5.14 -14.06 9.57
C ALA A 61 5.76 -13.01 8.64
N ASN A 62 4.98 -12.03 8.17
CA ASN A 62 5.43 -10.96 7.29
C ASN A 62 6.56 -10.10 7.91
N LYS A 63 6.65 -10.01 9.25
CA LYS A 63 7.74 -9.26 9.91
C LYS A 63 9.13 -9.79 9.54
N SER A 64 9.28 -11.11 9.34
CA SER A 64 10.55 -11.69 8.92
C SER A 64 10.89 -11.30 7.47
N ARG A 65 9.89 -11.29 6.58
CA ARG A 65 10.02 -10.79 5.20
C ARG A 65 10.40 -9.31 5.17
N VAL A 66 9.77 -8.48 5.99
CA VAL A 66 10.11 -7.04 6.11
C VAL A 66 11.55 -6.84 6.58
N LYS A 67 12.01 -7.64 7.56
CA LYS A 67 13.41 -7.59 8.03
C LYS A 67 14.41 -8.06 6.97
N ALA A 68 14.03 -9.03 6.16
CA ALA A 68 14.86 -9.59 5.09
C ALA A 68 14.82 -8.75 3.79
N PHE A 69 13.87 -7.83 3.67
CA PHE A 69 13.66 -7.04 2.46
C PHE A 69 14.85 -6.12 2.16
N VAL A 70 15.41 -6.24 0.96
CA VAL A 70 16.52 -5.43 0.47
C VAL A 70 16.05 -4.66 -0.77
N ALA A 71 15.76 -3.37 -0.58
CA ALA A 71 15.32 -2.51 -1.68
C ALA A 71 16.46 -2.33 -2.70
N ALA A 72 16.26 -2.83 -3.92
CA ALA A 72 17.13 -2.57 -5.06
C ALA A 72 16.66 -1.33 -5.84
N GLU A 73 15.35 -1.17 -5.98
CA GLU A 73 14.72 -0.06 -6.72
C GLU A 73 13.58 0.54 -5.89
N THR A 74 13.35 1.84 -6.03
CA THR A 74 12.22 2.55 -5.40
C THR A 74 11.59 3.51 -6.41
N PHE A 75 10.28 3.42 -6.56
CA PHE A 75 9.48 4.21 -7.49
C PHE A 75 8.43 5.03 -6.73
N GLY A 76 8.39 6.33 -6.99
CA GLY A 76 7.47 7.28 -6.34
C GLY A 76 7.95 7.77 -4.97
N GLU A 77 7.37 8.88 -4.52
CA GLU A 77 7.67 9.49 -3.23
C GLU A 77 6.70 9.05 -2.12
N TYR A 78 5.38 9.14 -2.38
CA TYR A 78 4.35 8.76 -1.40
C TYR A 78 2.95 8.53 -2.04
N PRO A 79 2.38 7.30 -2.03
CA PRO A 79 3.01 6.03 -1.68
C PRO A 79 4.16 5.70 -2.65
N LYS A 80 5.09 4.86 -2.20
CA LYS A 80 6.20 4.36 -3.00
C LYS A 80 6.09 2.85 -3.22
N VAL A 81 6.60 2.39 -4.36
CA VAL A 81 6.82 0.98 -4.67
C VAL A 81 8.30 0.69 -4.49
N MET A 82 8.62 -0.29 -3.66
CA MET A 82 10.01 -0.75 -3.45
C MET A 82 10.12 -2.17 -4.00
N VAL A 83 11.18 -2.46 -4.74
CA VAL A 83 11.42 -3.77 -5.37
C VAL A 83 12.69 -4.38 -4.80
N ASP A 84 12.59 -5.63 -4.38
CA ASP A 84 13.70 -6.47 -3.94
C ASP A 84 13.94 -7.55 -5.01
N ARG A 85 15.02 -7.36 -5.77
CA ARG A 85 15.44 -8.29 -6.84
C ARG A 85 16.04 -9.59 -6.30
N LYS A 86 16.57 -9.59 -5.08
CA LYS A 86 17.22 -10.76 -4.48
C LYS A 86 16.19 -11.83 -4.12
N HIS A 87 15.06 -11.40 -3.56
CA HIS A 87 13.99 -12.32 -3.14
C HIS A 87 12.81 -12.36 -4.13
N ASN A 88 12.85 -11.56 -5.21
CA ASN A 88 11.72 -11.33 -6.11
C ASN A 88 10.47 -10.82 -5.39
N TRP A 89 10.65 -9.83 -4.52
CA TRP A 89 9.57 -9.23 -3.74
C TRP A 89 9.32 -7.77 -4.12
N PHE A 90 8.14 -7.29 -3.75
CA PHE A 90 7.84 -5.86 -3.78
C PHE A 90 6.96 -5.44 -2.60
N ILE A 91 7.04 -4.16 -2.27
CA ILE A 91 6.23 -3.50 -1.25
C ILE A 91 5.59 -2.26 -1.86
N VAL A 92 4.32 -2.02 -1.55
CA VAL A 92 3.66 -0.73 -1.79
C VAL A 92 3.39 -0.10 -0.44
N THR A 93 4.05 1.01 -0.13
CA THR A 93 3.97 1.58 1.22
C THR A 93 4.11 3.09 1.27
N LYS A 94 3.50 3.64 2.32
CA LYS A 94 3.66 5.01 2.78
C LYS A 94 4.71 5.11 3.90
N ALA A 95 5.13 4.00 4.49
CA ALA A 95 6.04 3.97 5.62
C ALA A 95 7.39 4.61 5.30
N THR A 96 7.87 5.51 6.18
CA THR A 96 9.25 6.00 6.12
C THR A 96 10.24 4.92 6.58
N LYS A 97 9.86 4.13 7.59
CA LYS A 97 10.67 3.06 8.17
C LYS A 97 9.89 1.74 8.16
N LEU A 98 10.35 0.79 7.35
CA LEU A 98 9.63 -0.47 7.13
C LEU A 98 9.46 -1.30 8.41
N SER A 99 10.48 -1.30 9.28
CA SER A 99 10.46 -2.07 10.54
C SER A 99 9.34 -1.66 11.50
N ASP A 100 8.89 -0.40 11.42
CA ASP A 100 7.96 0.17 12.38
C ASP A 100 6.50 -0.06 11.95
N GLU A 101 6.27 -0.13 10.63
CA GLU A 101 4.94 -0.19 10.02
C GLU A 101 4.57 -1.59 9.53
N ASN A 102 5.56 -2.50 9.41
CA ASN A 102 5.39 -3.85 8.88
C ASN A 102 4.56 -3.86 7.58
N PRO A 103 4.95 -3.15 6.51
CA PRO A 103 4.16 -3.15 5.28
C PRO A 103 4.15 -4.55 4.66
N ASP A 104 3.10 -4.86 3.89
CA ASP A 104 2.99 -6.16 3.26
C ASP A 104 4.08 -6.37 2.20
N VAL A 105 4.75 -7.51 2.28
CA VAL A 105 5.75 -7.95 1.31
C VAL A 105 5.11 -8.98 0.39
N PHE A 106 5.09 -8.67 -0.89
CA PHE A 106 4.47 -9.50 -1.92
C PHE A 106 5.51 -10.15 -2.80
N ASP A 107 5.17 -11.30 -3.34
CA ASP A 107 5.96 -11.92 -4.39
C ASP A 107 5.66 -11.23 -5.72
N LEU A 108 6.70 -10.93 -6.51
CA LEU A 108 6.54 -10.34 -7.84
C LEU A 108 5.70 -11.25 -8.75
N SER A 109 5.70 -12.56 -8.50
CA SER A 109 4.84 -13.53 -9.19
C SER A 109 3.34 -13.36 -8.91
N ASP A 110 2.95 -12.63 -7.86
CA ASP A 110 1.54 -12.34 -7.57
C ASP A 110 0.95 -11.30 -8.53
N ILE A 111 1.81 -10.58 -9.27
CA ILE A 111 1.40 -9.58 -10.24
C ILE A 111 0.83 -10.28 -11.47
N GLN A 112 -0.44 -10.00 -11.77
CA GLN A 112 -1.11 -10.52 -12.97
C GLN A 112 -0.99 -9.61 -14.17
N ASN A 113 -1.07 -8.31 -13.92
CA ASN A 113 -1.07 -7.31 -14.97
C ASN A 113 -0.47 -6.01 -14.45
N VAL A 114 0.33 -5.36 -15.28
CA VAL A 114 0.88 -4.03 -15.06
C VAL A 114 0.45 -3.18 -16.26
N LEU A 115 -0.49 -2.27 -16.01
CA LEU A 115 -0.90 -1.29 -17.02
C LEU A 115 -0.11 -0.01 -16.79
N VAL A 116 0.58 0.47 -17.82
CA VAL A 116 1.29 1.74 -17.80
C VAL A 116 0.64 2.65 -18.85
N GLU A 117 0.07 3.75 -18.38
CA GLU A 117 -0.37 4.85 -19.22
C GLU A 117 0.75 5.90 -19.24
N ILE A 118 1.21 6.26 -20.44
CA ILE A 118 2.28 7.25 -20.65
C ILE A 118 1.69 8.40 -21.47
N GLU A 119 1.71 9.60 -20.89
CA GLU A 119 1.31 10.82 -21.57
C GLU A 119 2.57 11.66 -21.86
N GLU A 120 2.89 11.86 -23.13
CA GLU A 120 3.96 12.77 -23.58
C GLU A 120 3.35 14.13 -23.93
N ASN A 121 3.78 15.17 -23.24
CA ASN A 121 3.52 16.55 -23.58
C ASN A 121 4.76 17.16 -24.21
N LYS A 122 4.68 17.46 -25.51
CA LYS A 122 5.73 18.13 -26.29
C LYS A 122 5.36 19.59 -26.50
N ARG A 123 6.22 20.50 -26.04
CA ARG A 123 6.04 21.94 -26.19
C ARG A 123 7.24 22.57 -26.89
N GLU A 124 7.03 23.33 -27.95
CA GLU A 124 8.11 24.12 -28.55
C GLU A 124 8.47 25.31 -27.65
N LEU A 125 9.77 25.52 -27.46
CA LEU A 125 10.31 26.66 -26.76
C LEU A 125 10.47 27.82 -27.74
N HIS A 126 10.01 28.99 -27.32
CA HIS A 126 10.14 30.23 -28.08
C HIS A 126 10.90 31.28 -27.26
N PHE A 127 11.42 32.29 -27.94
CA PHE A 127 12.01 33.48 -27.31
C PHE A 127 11.40 34.76 -27.88
N THR A 128 11.46 35.84 -27.11
CA THR A 128 11.04 37.16 -27.56
C THR A 128 12.23 37.91 -28.12
N ASN A 129 12.15 38.37 -29.37
CA ASN A 129 13.23 39.13 -30.00
C ASN A 129 13.24 40.60 -29.54
N LYS A 130 14.26 41.37 -29.93
CA LYS A 130 14.39 42.81 -29.62
C LYS A 130 13.24 43.69 -30.13
N LYS A 131 12.41 43.17 -31.06
CA LYS A 131 11.21 43.84 -31.60
C LYS A 131 9.92 43.38 -30.89
N GLY A 132 10.02 42.63 -29.80
CA GLY A 132 8.86 42.13 -29.04
C GLY A 132 8.11 40.97 -29.69
N LYS A 133 8.60 40.38 -30.79
CA LYS A 133 7.95 39.23 -31.44
C LYS A 133 8.46 37.90 -30.87
N THR A 134 7.53 36.98 -30.62
CA THR A 134 7.81 35.57 -30.32
C THR A 134 8.42 34.89 -31.56
N CYS A 135 9.55 34.21 -31.39
CA CYS A 135 10.28 33.52 -32.45
C CYS A 135 10.71 32.13 -31.99
N SER A 136 10.71 31.16 -32.90
CA SER A 136 11.32 29.85 -32.69
C SER A 136 12.84 29.91 -32.73
N TYR A 137 13.49 29.07 -31.94
CA TYR A 137 14.94 28.85 -32.03
C TYR A 137 15.30 28.17 -33.37
N LYS A 138 16.57 28.31 -33.79
CA LYS A 138 17.14 27.58 -34.94
C LYS A 138 18.41 26.85 -34.49
N PRO A 139 18.40 25.51 -34.37
CA PRO A 139 17.25 24.62 -34.57
C PRO A 139 16.14 24.84 -33.52
N ALA A 140 14.90 24.42 -33.84
CA ALA A 140 13.77 24.48 -32.92
C ALA A 140 14.08 23.69 -31.65
N ARG A 141 13.70 24.23 -30.50
CA ARG A 141 13.95 23.62 -29.18
C ARG A 141 12.62 23.18 -28.60
N TYR A 142 12.58 22.03 -27.94
CA TYR A 142 11.37 21.47 -27.37
C TYR A 142 11.59 21.10 -25.91
N GLU A 143 10.57 21.31 -25.10
CA GLU A 143 10.40 20.72 -23.79
C GLU A 143 9.52 19.48 -23.92
N PHE A 144 9.94 18.38 -23.32
CA PHE A 144 9.18 17.14 -23.24
C PHE A 144 8.87 16.88 -21.78
N ALA A 145 7.59 16.69 -21.46
CA ALA A 145 7.14 16.27 -20.16
C ALA A 145 6.43 14.92 -20.30
N TYR A 146 6.86 13.94 -19.53
CA TYR A 146 6.27 12.60 -19.51
C TYR A 146 5.55 12.36 -18.19
N GLN A 147 4.29 11.98 -18.25
CA GLN A 147 3.52 11.54 -17.09
C GLN A 147 3.26 10.04 -17.21
N PHE A 148 3.66 9.29 -16.18
CA PHE A 148 3.49 7.85 -16.10
C PHE A 148 2.44 7.53 -15.04
N LYS A 149 1.42 6.75 -15.40
CA LYS A 149 0.43 6.22 -14.47
C LYS A 149 0.46 4.70 -14.52
N VAL A 150 0.84 4.10 -13.40
CA VAL A 150 1.05 2.64 -13.28
C VAL A 150 -0.06 2.03 -12.43
N ASN A 151 -0.81 1.11 -13.02
CA ASN A 151 -1.83 0.32 -12.33
C ASN A 151 -1.34 -1.14 -12.21
N ILE A 152 -1.16 -1.61 -10.98
CA ILE A 152 -0.72 -2.98 -10.68
C ILE A 152 -1.91 -3.79 -10.18
N LYS A 153 -2.26 -4.87 -10.90
CA LYS A 153 -3.28 -5.83 -10.48
C LYS A 153 -2.62 -7.12 -9.99
N ARG A 154 -2.99 -7.56 -8.78
CA ARG A 154 -2.48 -8.79 -8.15
C ARG A 154 -3.63 -9.70 -7.71
N ILE A 155 -3.38 -11.01 -7.65
CA ILE A 155 -4.27 -11.94 -6.93
C ILE A 155 -3.81 -12.04 -5.48
N ILE A 156 -4.75 -11.92 -4.56
CA ILE A 156 -4.55 -12.35 -3.18
C ILE A 156 -5.11 -13.76 -3.12
N HIS A 157 -4.24 -14.76 -3.03
CA HIS A 157 -4.67 -16.12 -2.74
C HIS A 157 -5.19 -16.11 -1.30
N SER A 158 -6.50 -15.96 -1.11
CA SER A 158 -7.13 -16.31 0.16
C SER A 158 -7.05 -17.83 0.25
N SER A 159 -6.25 -18.33 1.19
CA SER A 159 -6.18 -19.76 1.50
C SER A 159 -7.62 -20.30 1.59
N LYS A 160 -7.93 -21.25 0.71
CA LYS A 160 -9.16 -22.04 0.77
C LYS A 160 -9.23 -22.77 2.11
#